data_AF-A0A2V5ZYB3-F1
#
_entry.id   AF-A0A2V5ZYB3-F1
#
_cell.length_a   1.000
_cell.length_b   1.000
_cell.length_c   1.000
_cell.angle_alpha   90.00
_cell.angle_beta   90.00
_cell.angle_gamma   90.00
#
_symmetry.space_group_name_H-M   'P 1'
#
loop_
_entity.id
_entity.type
_entity.pdbx_description
1 polymer ?
#
loop_
_entity_poly.entity_id
_entity_poly.type
_entity_poly.pdbx_seq_one_letter_code
_entity_poly.pdbx_strand_id
1 'polypeptide(L)'
;MDLVNASSDVTLDPDGARHAIIASTSDSTNSGYIIAAPQERRGLPQAPLGVTRFRVTFPNAGIFPYICAIHDELGMVGQVTVSP
;
A
#
# COMPACT_ATOMS: atom_id res chain seq x y z
N MET A 1 -9.94 13.15 -1.09
CA MET A 1 -9.05 12.38 -0.19
C MET A 1 -7.62 12.72 -0.57
N ASP A 2 -6.75 13.03 0.40
CA ASP A 2 -5.32 13.13 0.11
C ASP A 2 -4.78 11.70 -0.09
N LEU A 3 -4.34 11.39 -1.31
CA LEU A 3 -3.75 10.09 -1.68
C LEU A 3 -2.23 10.18 -1.89
N VAL A 4 -1.66 11.38 -1.76
CA VAL A 4 -0.22 11.61 -1.92
C VAL A 4 0.50 11.12 -0.66
N ASN A 5 -0.03 11.52 0.51
CA ASN A 5 0.47 11.08 1.81
C ASN A 5 -0.25 9.82 2.29
N ALA A 6 0.48 8.98 3.03
CA ALA A 6 -0.11 7.82 3.68
C ALA A 6 -1.18 8.24 4.70
N SER A 7 -2.22 7.41 4.84
CA SER A 7 -3.23 7.62 5.88
C SER A 7 -2.62 7.57 7.28
N SER A 8 -3.30 8.21 8.25
CA SER A 8 -2.81 8.34 9.64
C SER A 8 -2.72 7.02 10.41
N ASP A 9 -3.43 5.98 9.96
CA ASP A 9 -3.41 4.61 10.52
C ASP A 9 -2.22 3.78 10.03
N VAL A 10 -1.43 4.30 9.08
CA VAL A 10 -0.26 3.61 8.53
C VAL A 10 0.93 3.74 9.48
N THR A 11 1.51 2.59 9.84
CA THR A 11 2.74 2.49 10.64
C THR A 11 3.93 2.05 9.78
N LEU A 12 5.15 2.13 10.32
CA LEU A 12 6.36 1.63 9.67
C LEU A 12 6.84 0.35 10.35
N ASP A 13 7.04 -0.70 9.54
CA ASP A 13 7.71 -1.92 9.97
C ASP A 13 9.23 -1.67 10.16
N PRO A 14 9.97 -2.55 10.87
CA PRO A 14 11.42 -2.41 11.06
C PRO A 14 12.24 -2.38 9.76
N ASP A 15 11.73 -2.94 8.67
CA ASP A 15 12.35 -2.89 7.35
C ASP A 15 11.94 -1.67 6.52
N GLY A 16 11.24 -0.70 7.13
CA GLY A 16 10.82 0.55 6.51
C GLY A 16 9.58 0.45 5.64
N ALA A 17 8.95 -0.72 5.52
CA ALA A 17 7.68 -0.82 4.80
C ALA A 17 6.55 -0.13 5.58
N ARG A 18 5.61 0.44 4.84
CA ARG A 18 4.36 0.95 5.41
C ARG A 18 3.40 -0.21 5.69
N HIS A 19 2.71 -0.18 6.82
CA HIS A 19 1.80 -1.25 7.23
C HIS A 19 0.47 -0.68 7.74
N ALA A 20 -0.64 -1.23 7.26
CA ALA A 20 -1.99 -0.95 7.76
C ALA A 20 -2.76 -2.24 8.09
N ILE A 21 -3.76 -2.12 8.97
CA ILE A 21 -4.73 -3.17 9.27
C ILE A 21 -6.10 -2.68 8.80
N ILE A 22 -6.76 -3.45 7.94
CA ILE A 22 -8.11 -3.15 7.43
C ILE A 22 -9.05 -4.23 7.98
N ALA A 23 -9.76 -3.90 9.05
CA ALA A 23 -10.56 -4.87 9.81
C ALA A 23 -11.98 -5.05 9.26
N SER A 24 -12.50 -4.07 8.52
CA SER A 24 -13.85 -4.06 7.95
C SER A 24 -13.82 -3.64 6.48
N THR A 25 -14.78 -4.10 5.67
CA THR A 25 -14.98 -3.62 4.29
C THR A 25 -15.45 -2.17 4.21
N SER A 26 -15.83 -1.58 5.36
CA SER A 26 -16.10 -0.15 5.51
C SER A 26 -14.85 0.70 5.79
N ASP A 27 -13.72 0.06 6.15
CA ASP A 27 -12.48 0.75 6.44
C ASP A 27 -11.80 1.18 5.13
N SER A 28 -11.06 2.28 5.18
CA SER A 28 -10.28 2.76 4.05
C SER A 28 -8.96 3.33 4.53
N THR A 29 -7.87 2.91 3.88
CA THR A 29 -6.51 3.40 4.12
C THR A 29 -5.81 3.55 2.79
N ASN A 30 -4.74 4.35 2.74
CA ASN A 30 -3.96 4.50 1.54
C ASN A 30 -2.47 4.52 1.88
N SER A 31 -1.66 3.92 1.00
CA SER A 31 -0.23 3.81 1.18
C SER A 31 0.51 5.14 1.03
N GLY A 32 -0.15 6.20 0.60
CA GLY A 32 0.48 7.31 -0.12
C GLY A 32 1.08 6.84 -1.44
N TYR A 33 1.75 7.73 -2.16
CA TYR A 33 2.48 7.33 -3.36
C TYR A 33 3.66 6.43 -2.99
N ILE A 34 3.67 5.22 -3.55
CA ILE A 34 4.80 4.30 -3.53
C ILE A 34 5.43 4.31 -4.93
N ILE A 35 6.75 4.37 -4.98
CA ILE A 35 7.52 4.31 -6.23
C ILE A 35 8.54 3.19 -6.12
N ALA A 36 8.98 2.64 -7.26
CA ALA A 36 10.02 1.61 -7.28
C ALA A 36 11.29 2.09 -6.55
N ALA A 37 11.91 1.19 -5.79
CA ALA A 37 12.96 1.60 -4.88
C ALA A 37 14.23 1.84 -5.66
N PRO A 38 14.99 2.92 -5.37
CA PRO A 38 16.35 3.00 -5.86
C PRO A 38 17.19 1.76 -5.46
N GLN A 39 16.83 1.09 -4.35
CA GLN A 39 17.42 -0.17 -3.87
C GLN A 39 17.08 -1.41 -4.70
N GLU A 40 16.02 -1.35 -5.52
CA GLU A 40 15.61 -2.44 -6.40
C GLU A 40 16.32 -2.36 -7.76
N ARG A 41 17.14 -1.32 -7.98
CA ARG A 41 17.93 -1.13 -9.20
C ARG A 41 19.14 -2.07 -9.20
N ARG A 42 19.16 -3.01 -10.15
CA ARG A 42 20.32 -3.89 -10.35
C ARG A 42 21.54 -3.11 -10.89
N GLY A 43 22.73 -3.45 -10.39
CA GLY A 43 24.00 -2.93 -10.90
C GLY A 43 24.43 -1.57 -10.32
N LEU A 44 23.78 -1.10 -9.26
CA LEU A 44 24.15 0.14 -8.56
C LEU A 44 24.42 -0.13 -7.07
N PRO A 45 25.17 0.75 -6.37
CA PRO A 45 25.30 0.69 -4.92
C PRO A 45 23.93 0.72 -4.22
N GLN A 46 23.81 -0.01 -3.12
CA GLN A 46 22.56 -0.08 -2.38
C GLN A 46 22.20 1.29 -1.80
N ALA A 47 21.03 1.81 -2.18
CA ALA A 47 20.52 3.08 -1.68
C ALA A 47 19.85 2.93 -0.29
N PRO A 48 19.61 4.02 0.47
CA PRO A 48 18.87 3.95 1.74
C PRO A 48 17.43 3.52 1.52
N LEU A 49 16.88 2.62 2.35
CA LEU A 49 15.52 2.06 2.19
C LEU A 49 14.49 3.16 1.84
N GLY A 50 13.91 3.05 0.65
CA GLY A 50 12.78 3.85 0.19
C GLY A 50 11.47 3.16 0.54
N VAL A 51 10.39 3.94 0.64
CA VAL A 51 9.05 3.38 0.87
C VAL A 51 8.50 2.82 -0.43
N THR A 52 8.65 1.51 -0.61
CA THR A 52 8.26 0.84 -1.87
C THR A 52 7.31 -0.31 -1.66
N ARG A 53 7.08 -0.64 -0.38
CA ARG A 53 6.25 -1.74 0.05
C ARG A 53 5.16 -1.21 0.95
N PHE A 54 3.95 -1.67 0.68
CA PHE A 54 2.81 -1.50 1.53
C PHE A 54 2.31 -2.88 1.94
N ARG A 55 2.29 -3.15 3.25
CA ARG A 55 1.75 -4.37 3.84
C ARG A 55 0.36 -4.08 4.37
N VAL A 56 -0.56 -4.99 4.10
CA VAL A 56 -1.93 -4.88 4.58
C VAL A 56 -2.31 -6.19 5.25
N THR A 57 -2.79 -6.12 6.48
CA THR A 57 -3.36 -7.25 7.20
C THR A 57 -4.89 -7.16 7.18
N PHE A 58 -5.53 -8.24 6.73
CA PHE A 58 -6.99 -8.39 6.73
C PHE A 58 -7.37 -9.49 7.73
N PRO A 59 -7.82 -9.15 8.96
CA PRO A 59 -8.19 -10.14 9.95
C PRO A 59 -9.53 -10.85 9.65
N ASN A 60 -10.34 -10.28 8.76
CA ASN A 60 -11.68 -10.76 8.44
C ASN A 60 -11.84 -10.99 6.93
N ALA A 61 -12.63 -12.01 6.57
CA ALA A 61 -13.02 -12.27 5.19
C ALA A 61 -13.88 -11.12 4.63
N GLY A 62 -13.76 -10.86 3.33
CA GLY A 62 -14.46 -9.76 2.67
C GLY A 62 -13.92 -9.43 1.28
N ILE A 63 -14.59 -8.49 0.61
CA ILE A 63 -14.15 -7.90 -0.65
C ILE A 63 -13.79 -6.44 -0.37
N PHE A 64 -12.53 -6.10 -0.59
CA PHE A 64 -11.96 -4.79 -0.32
C PHE A 64 -11.60 -4.12 -1.66
N PRO A 65 -12.24 -3.00 -2.02
CA PRO A 65 -11.89 -2.26 -3.22
C PRO A 65 -10.44 -1.79 -3.17
N TYR A 66 -9.78 -1.82 -4.32
CA TYR A 66 -8.39 -1.41 -4.49
C TYR A 66 -8.27 -0.52 -5.71
N ILE A 67 -7.50 0.56 -5.61
CA ILE A 67 -7.24 1.47 -6.72
C ILE A 67 -5.76 1.84 -6.78
N CYS A 68 -5.28 2.22 -7.96
CA CYS A 68 -4.04 2.98 -8.11
C CYS A 68 -4.37 4.47 -8.06
N ALA A 69 -3.85 5.19 -7.06
CA ALA A 69 -4.16 6.61 -6.83
C ALA A 69 -3.81 7.59 -7.96
N ILE A 70 -3.08 7.15 -9.01
CA ILE A 70 -2.65 7.98 -10.14
C ILE A 70 -3.39 7.59 -11.44
N HIS A 71 -3.89 6.36 -11.51
CA HIS A 71 -4.37 5.76 -12.77
C HIS A 71 -5.74 5.07 -12.61
N ASP A 72 -6.47 5.35 -11.54
CA ASP A 72 -7.80 4.80 -11.30
C ASP A 72 -8.81 5.23 -12.37
N GLU A 73 -8.78 6.52 -12.77
CA GLU A 73 -9.60 7.03 -13.89
C GLU A 73 -9.22 6.41 -15.25
N LEU A 74 -8.03 5.83 -15.36
CA LEU A 74 -7.59 5.06 -16.54
C LEU A 74 -7.94 3.57 -16.44
N GLY A 75 -8.63 3.16 -15.38
CA GLY A 75 -9.11 1.79 -15.19
C GLY A 75 -8.23 0.91 -14.30
N MET A 76 -7.21 1.45 -13.62
CA MET A 76 -6.44 0.70 -12.61
C MET A 76 -7.20 0.60 -11.30
N VAL A 77 -8.28 -0.16 -11.35
CA VAL A 77 -9.13 -0.51 -10.22
C VAL A 77 -9.17 -2.03 -10.08
N GLY A 78 -9.41 -2.52 -8.87
CA GLY A 78 -9.48 -3.93 -8.57
C GLY A 78 -10.11 -4.18 -7.21
N GLN A 79 -9.99 -5.41 -6.73
CA GLN A 79 -10.45 -5.79 -5.40
C GLN A 79 -9.53 -6.86 -4.81
N VAL A 80 -9.36 -6.82 -3.50
CA VAL A 80 -8.78 -7.92 -2.72
C VAL A 80 -9.94 -8.74 -2.18
N THR A 81 -9.97 -10.03 -2.48
CA THR A 81 -10.96 -10.97 -1.91
C THR A 81 -10.26 -11.82 -0.85
N VAL A 82 -10.71 -11.71 0.41
CA VAL A 82 -10.20 -12.48 1.54
C VAL A 82 -11.25 -13.52 1.91
N SER A 83 -10.86 -14.79 1.91
CA SER A 83 -11.71 -15.92 2.28
C SER A 83 -11.24 -16.52 3.61
N PRO A 84 -12.11 -17.24 4.34
CA PRO A 84 -11.75 -17.94 5.58
C PRO A 84 -10.63 -18.98 5.39
#